data_AF-A0A7C5SWE5-F1
#
_entry.id   AF-A0A7C5SWE5-F1
#
_cell.length_a   1.000
_cell.length_b   1.000
_cell.length_c   1.000
_cell.angle_alpha   90.00
_cell.angle_beta   90.00
_cell.angle_gamma   90.00
#
_symmetry.space_group_name_H-M   'P 1'
#
loop_
_entity.id
_entity.type
_entity.pdbx_description
1 polymer ?
#
loop_
_entity_poly.entity_id
_entity_poly.type
_entity_poly.pdbx_seq_one_letter_code
_entity_poly.pdbx_strand_id
1 'polypeptide(L)'
;MKFLLFDKEKRFYPIFGDILDITGYKLMVALDEKKAKDLMKAVSPDFLILRWKDRDFFRELLEEGYFVVPIFLVEDYQQAEELKKFGFSDFNILILPFNPLEFLNKYAKLYRALESLHDSVPSDLGMMNLFIYLLSRNTSTGVLLNADGLSCELYLKAGAVKGFSCSPEHFKEIIKSDNVSVKLLPYTEDAKLTTYFKNNAEFFSMLLEEVQPQPSTAYPEVVQDTVQQEVHEEVRPSIPGMLSVEEGLFLINFLDPEGLLQRNMYLRVYEKGDSYVPLLFNVLPYHRFSAARDEIEKVVGKLENLRALILMDLLPEDTQSILNLLNLAPKLYVITSLPIALSLIDLGVPERRIKLVESFPDGLLSLGEEDVLRFIKTPFLPEKGSFVVFEEKTKTLFSSKLFSSYCLPEEYSADKTAKIERVLLYHRLNFSSIENAVSLTQIRLLNPSVIRPAFGNPVLEGVDEVIERISKQKKTFNLANLEDETLILGLLSSILFELEKRMPKEKYELILDGLSEYMEVEGGVISNSFVDVKKLPELFIYTLHSAKVPPTVLLLTLERFLEAEIPVFTI
;
A
#
# COMPACT_ATOMS: atom_id res chain seq x y z
N MET A 1 -22.52 25.66 -2.43
CA MET A 1 -21.92 24.90 -1.32
C MET A 1 -21.28 25.84 -0.33
N LYS A 2 -21.39 25.53 0.96
CA LYS A 2 -20.83 26.23 2.10
C LYS A 2 -19.89 25.30 2.85
N PHE A 3 -18.63 25.69 2.97
CA PHE A 3 -17.61 24.94 3.69
C PHE A 3 -17.29 25.64 5.01
N LEU A 4 -17.14 24.87 6.07
CA LEU A 4 -16.53 25.31 7.31
C LEU A 4 -15.16 24.63 7.43
N LEU A 5 -14.08 25.40 7.45
CA LEU A 5 -12.73 24.91 7.69
C LEU A 5 -12.38 25.11 9.16
N PHE A 6 -12.05 24.03 9.84
CA PHE A 6 -11.49 24.02 11.18
C PHE A 6 -9.96 23.97 11.10
N ASP A 7 -9.31 25.12 11.31
CA ASP A 7 -7.88 25.33 11.06
C ASP A 7 -7.20 26.03 12.23
N LYS A 8 -7.06 25.31 13.35
CA LYS A 8 -6.38 25.79 14.58
C LYS A 8 -4.98 26.38 14.32
N GLU A 9 -4.27 25.85 13.31
CA GLU A 9 -2.89 26.22 12.99
C GLU A 9 -2.75 27.25 11.87
N LYS A 10 -3.88 27.71 11.28
CA LYS A 10 -3.90 28.67 10.16
C LYS A 10 -3.08 28.20 8.95
N ARG A 11 -3.00 26.88 8.74
CA ARG A 11 -2.16 26.28 7.69
C ARG A 11 -2.92 26.11 6.38
N PHE A 12 -4.22 25.87 6.44
CA PHE A 12 -5.02 25.43 5.30
C PHE A 12 -5.94 26.52 4.76
N TYR A 13 -6.23 27.55 5.55
CA TYR A 13 -7.06 28.67 5.10
C TYR A 13 -6.57 29.30 3.78
N PRO A 14 -5.27 29.62 3.59
CA PRO A 14 -4.81 30.20 2.32
C PRO A 14 -5.11 29.27 1.13
N ILE A 15 -4.88 27.97 1.31
CA ILE A 15 -5.06 26.96 0.26
C ILE A 15 -6.53 26.82 -0.11
N PHE A 16 -7.42 26.59 0.87
CA PHE A 16 -8.84 26.42 0.58
C PHE A 16 -9.53 27.72 0.17
N GLY A 17 -9.03 28.87 0.64
CA GLY A 17 -9.50 30.18 0.19
C GLY A 17 -9.32 30.34 -1.31
N ASP A 18 -8.08 30.16 -1.80
CA ASP A 18 -7.75 30.26 -3.22
C ASP A 18 -8.58 29.29 -4.09
N ILE A 19 -8.76 28.04 -3.62
CA ILE A 19 -9.50 27.01 -4.35
C ILE A 19 -10.99 27.34 -4.45
N LEU A 20 -11.61 27.74 -3.35
CA LEU A 20 -13.05 27.93 -3.28
C LEU A 20 -13.48 29.27 -3.89
N ASP A 21 -12.63 30.30 -3.83
CA ASP A 21 -12.86 31.59 -4.47
C ASP A 21 -13.05 31.45 -5.99
N ILE A 22 -12.29 30.56 -6.64
CA ILE A 22 -12.43 30.27 -8.09
C ILE A 22 -13.85 29.79 -8.45
N THR A 23 -14.51 29.08 -7.54
CA THR A 23 -15.83 28.47 -7.78
C THR A 23 -16.99 29.30 -7.22
N GLY A 24 -16.71 30.36 -6.47
CA GLY A 24 -17.71 31.14 -5.74
C GLY A 24 -18.35 30.39 -4.57
N TYR A 25 -17.76 29.29 -4.10
CA TYR A 25 -18.23 28.59 -2.92
C TYR A 25 -17.84 29.34 -1.65
N LYS A 26 -18.72 29.31 -0.64
CA LYS A 26 -18.50 30.09 0.58
C LYS A 26 -17.61 29.32 1.55
N LEU A 27 -16.43 29.84 1.86
CA LEU A 27 -15.57 29.34 2.92
C LEU A 27 -15.76 30.14 4.21
N MET A 28 -15.96 29.43 5.32
CA MET A 28 -15.92 29.96 6.68
C MET A 28 -14.78 29.31 7.43
N VAL A 29 -14.13 30.05 8.32
CA VAL A 29 -12.96 29.54 9.06
C VAL A 29 -13.21 29.64 10.54
N ALA A 30 -12.95 28.55 11.25
CA ALA A 30 -12.88 28.49 12.69
C ALA A 30 -11.47 28.13 13.12
N LEU A 31 -10.90 28.95 14.01
CA LEU A 31 -9.56 28.74 14.57
C LEU A 31 -9.62 28.05 15.95
N ASP A 32 -10.82 27.89 16.49
CA ASP A 32 -11.10 27.25 17.77
C ASP A 32 -12.49 26.60 17.75
N GLU A 33 -12.72 25.67 18.68
CA GLU A 33 -13.91 24.81 18.72
C GLU A 33 -15.18 25.60 19.00
N LYS A 34 -15.09 26.63 19.85
CA LYS A 34 -16.23 27.50 20.16
C LYS A 34 -16.68 28.24 18.90
N LYS A 35 -15.75 28.82 18.15
CA LYS A 35 -16.05 29.51 16.90
C LYS A 35 -16.62 28.56 15.84
N ALA A 36 -16.14 27.33 15.77
CA ALA A 36 -16.68 26.31 14.87
C ALA A 36 -18.16 26.02 15.20
N LYS A 37 -18.48 25.77 16.48
CA LYS A 37 -19.86 25.55 16.95
C LYS A 37 -20.76 26.75 16.67
N ASP A 38 -20.29 27.98 16.93
CA ASP A 38 -21.04 29.21 16.64
C ASP A 38 -21.35 29.36 15.13
N LEU A 39 -20.39 29.07 14.26
CA LEU A 39 -20.57 29.14 12.81
C LEU A 39 -21.52 28.05 12.28
N MET A 40 -21.47 26.85 12.84
CA MET A 40 -22.41 25.77 12.49
C MET A 40 -23.86 26.16 12.79
N LYS A 41 -24.12 26.79 13.96
CA LYS A 41 -25.46 27.29 14.32
C LYS A 41 -25.94 28.41 13.40
N ALA A 42 -25.03 29.31 13.04
CA ALA A 42 -25.40 30.53 12.32
C ALA A 42 -25.64 30.30 10.83
N VAL A 43 -24.90 29.40 10.19
CA VAL A 43 -24.83 29.32 8.71
C VAL A 43 -25.22 27.97 8.14
N SER A 44 -25.21 26.90 8.96
CA SER A 44 -25.44 25.51 8.58
C SER A 44 -24.58 25.11 7.36
N PRO A 45 -23.27 24.86 7.55
CA PRO A 45 -22.38 24.45 6.48
C PRO A 45 -22.81 23.11 5.87
N ASP A 46 -22.56 22.93 4.58
CA ASP A 46 -22.79 21.65 3.90
C ASP A 46 -21.67 20.65 4.27
N PHE A 47 -20.44 21.16 4.38
CA PHE A 47 -19.25 20.36 4.67
C PHE A 47 -18.39 20.98 5.78
N LEU A 48 -17.81 20.13 6.61
CA LEU A 48 -16.81 20.48 7.61
C LEU A 48 -15.44 19.91 7.19
N ILE A 49 -14.49 20.77 6.87
CA ILE A 49 -13.10 20.39 6.63
C ILE A 49 -12.35 20.45 7.95
N LEU A 50 -11.74 19.34 8.34
CA LEU A 50 -10.95 19.23 9.57
C LEU A 50 -9.80 18.25 9.36
N ARG A 51 -8.79 18.29 10.21
CA ARG A 51 -7.71 17.29 10.15
C ARG A 51 -8.09 16.02 10.87
N TRP A 52 -7.45 14.92 10.47
CA TRP A 52 -7.52 13.64 11.16
C TRP A 52 -7.30 13.74 12.68
N LYS A 53 -6.31 14.53 13.11
CA LYS A 53 -6.03 14.71 14.55
C LYS A 53 -7.10 15.47 15.32
N ASP A 54 -8.00 16.15 14.61
CA ASP A 54 -9.14 16.86 15.17
C ASP A 54 -10.43 16.00 15.12
N ARG A 55 -10.32 14.67 14.88
CA ARG A 55 -11.47 13.75 14.82
C ARG A 55 -12.26 13.65 16.12
N ASP A 56 -11.61 13.83 17.26
CA ASP A 56 -12.28 13.78 18.57
C ASP A 56 -13.25 14.96 18.73
N PHE A 57 -12.90 16.12 18.18
CA PHE A 57 -13.82 17.26 18.09
C PHE A 57 -15.02 16.96 17.19
N PHE A 58 -14.83 16.21 16.10
CA PHE A 58 -15.96 15.78 15.27
C PHE A 58 -16.89 14.79 16.01
N ARG A 59 -16.33 13.88 16.81
CA ARG A 59 -17.10 12.99 17.68
C ARG A 59 -17.95 13.81 18.67
N GLU A 60 -17.35 14.78 19.33
CA GLU A 60 -18.05 15.71 20.24
C GLU A 60 -19.19 16.45 19.54
N LEU A 61 -18.98 16.91 18.30
CA LEU A 61 -20.02 17.56 17.51
C LEU A 61 -21.22 16.65 17.25
N LEU A 62 -21.00 15.37 16.92
CA LEU A 62 -22.09 14.41 16.72
C LEU A 62 -22.87 14.15 18.01
N GLU A 63 -22.17 14.03 19.13
CA GLU A 63 -22.77 13.84 20.46
C GLU A 63 -23.61 15.04 20.89
N GLU A 64 -23.18 16.26 20.54
CA GLU A 64 -23.92 17.50 20.78
C GLU A 64 -25.02 17.79 19.74
N GLY A 65 -25.18 16.93 18.73
CA GLY A 65 -26.25 17.02 17.74
C GLY A 65 -25.96 17.93 16.53
N TYR A 66 -24.69 18.23 16.25
CA TYR A 66 -24.28 18.90 15.03
C TYR A 66 -24.00 17.87 13.92
N PHE A 67 -24.94 17.72 13.00
CA PHE A 67 -24.82 16.80 11.86
C PHE A 67 -24.34 17.55 10.62
N VAL A 68 -23.04 17.51 10.37
CA VAL A 68 -22.38 18.09 9.18
C VAL A 68 -21.47 17.05 8.55
N VAL A 69 -21.46 16.96 7.22
CA VAL A 69 -20.66 15.97 6.50
C VAL A 69 -19.17 16.33 6.61
N PRO A 70 -18.32 15.45 7.19
CA PRO A 70 -16.91 15.77 7.39
C PRO A 70 -16.06 15.48 6.15
N ILE A 71 -15.01 16.27 6.02
CA ILE A 71 -13.90 16.10 5.09
C ILE A 71 -12.63 16.08 5.93
N PHE A 72 -12.09 14.87 6.14
CA PHE A 72 -10.88 14.66 6.91
C PHE A 72 -9.66 14.85 6.02
N LEU A 73 -8.84 15.83 6.39
CA LEU A 73 -7.48 15.99 5.89
C LEU A 73 -6.60 14.96 6.60
N VAL A 74 -6.21 13.93 5.87
CA VAL A 74 -5.39 12.82 6.37
C VAL A 74 -3.98 12.91 5.76
N GLU A 75 -2.98 12.43 6.48
CA GLU A 75 -1.58 12.46 6.01
C GLU A 75 -1.17 11.18 5.26
N ASP A 76 -1.94 10.10 5.42
CA ASP A 76 -1.64 8.78 4.88
C ASP A 76 -2.92 7.93 4.69
N TYR A 77 -2.78 6.80 3.99
CA TYR A 77 -3.87 5.84 3.78
C TYR A 77 -4.25 5.05 5.04
N GLN A 78 -3.40 4.96 6.06
CA GLN A 78 -3.77 4.25 7.30
C GLN A 78 -4.87 5.02 8.03
N GLN A 79 -4.73 6.34 8.13
CA GLN A 79 -5.76 7.23 8.67
C GLN A 79 -7.06 7.14 7.84
N ALA A 80 -6.94 7.00 6.52
CA ALA A 80 -8.08 6.77 5.62
C ALA A 80 -8.79 5.44 5.93
N GLU A 81 -8.05 4.35 6.06
CA GLU A 81 -8.60 3.02 6.38
C GLU A 81 -9.22 2.99 7.79
N GLU A 82 -8.65 3.72 8.75
CA GLU A 82 -9.27 3.89 10.08
C GLU A 82 -10.62 4.60 9.99
N LEU A 83 -10.77 5.62 9.13
CA LEU A 83 -12.08 6.24 8.87
C LEU A 83 -13.07 5.26 8.23
N LYS A 84 -12.63 4.45 7.26
CA LYS A 84 -13.51 3.49 6.58
C LYS A 84 -14.12 2.46 7.52
N LYS A 85 -13.41 2.05 8.59
CA LYS A 85 -13.94 1.15 9.64
C LYS A 85 -15.22 1.68 10.31
N PHE A 86 -15.46 2.98 10.26
CA PHE A 86 -16.64 3.64 10.83
C PHE A 86 -17.71 3.98 9.77
N GLY A 87 -17.58 3.48 8.54
CA GLY A 87 -18.54 3.70 7.46
C GLY A 87 -18.39 5.02 6.71
N PHE A 88 -17.26 5.73 6.88
CA PHE A 88 -16.88 6.84 6.00
C PHE A 88 -16.42 6.29 4.64
N SER A 89 -16.77 6.97 3.56
CA SER A 89 -16.29 6.61 2.22
C SER A 89 -15.12 7.46 1.79
N ASP A 90 -14.57 7.16 0.61
CA ASP A 90 -13.52 7.97 0.00
C ASP A 90 -13.93 9.44 -0.11
N PHE A 91 -15.22 9.76 -0.27
CA PHE A 91 -15.72 11.13 -0.26
C PHE A 91 -15.30 11.92 0.98
N ASN A 92 -15.26 11.30 2.16
CA ASN A 92 -14.89 11.96 3.41
C ASN A 92 -13.39 12.17 3.57
N ILE A 93 -12.57 11.60 2.70
CA ILE A 93 -11.13 11.49 2.89
C ILE A 93 -10.42 12.35 1.84
N LEU A 94 -9.55 13.26 2.31
CA LEU A 94 -8.69 14.06 1.46
C LEU A 94 -7.24 13.90 1.92
N ILE A 95 -6.47 13.11 1.17
CA ILE A 95 -5.08 12.79 1.49
C ILE A 95 -4.20 13.99 1.12
N LEU A 96 -3.33 14.42 2.06
CA LEU A 96 -2.40 15.52 1.85
C LEU A 96 -1.07 15.03 1.23
N PRO A 97 -0.52 15.72 0.22
CA PRO A 97 -1.12 16.84 -0.52
C PRO A 97 -2.20 16.36 -1.50
N PHE A 98 -3.23 17.19 -1.73
CA PHE A 98 -4.34 16.86 -2.63
C PHE A 98 -4.34 17.72 -3.89
N ASN A 99 -4.94 17.20 -4.96
CA ASN A 99 -5.21 17.96 -6.18
C ASN A 99 -6.46 18.86 -6.00
N PRO A 100 -6.37 20.19 -6.19
CA PRO A 100 -7.50 21.10 -6.07
C PRO A 100 -8.70 20.78 -6.98
N LEU A 101 -8.46 20.33 -8.21
CA LEU A 101 -9.52 19.99 -9.16
C LEU A 101 -10.24 18.70 -8.74
N GLU A 102 -9.48 17.74 -8.23
CA GLU A 102 -10.04 16.51 -7.67
C GLU A 102 -10.93 16.82 -6.47
N PHE A 103 -10.46 17.66 -5.55
CA PHE A 103 -11.27 18.16 -4.42
C PHE A 103 -12.59 18.75 -4.93
N LEU A 104 -12.56 19.70 -5.86
CA LEU A 104 -13.77 20.34 -6.36
C LEU A 104 -14.75 19.36 -7.03
N ASN A 105 -14.24 18.46 -7.87
CA ASN A 105 -15.07 17.45 -8.55
C ASN A 105 -15.69 16.46 -7.56
N LYS A 106 -14.90 15.98 -6.61
CA LYS A 106 -15.30 15.02 -5.60
C LYS A 106 -16.42 15.56 -4.73
N TYR A 107 -16.30 16.79 -4.22
CA TYR A 107 -17.33 17.38 -3.36
C TYR A 107 -18.54 17.90 -4.13
N ALA A 108 -18.39 18.28 -5.40
CA ALA A 108 -19.54 18.54 -6.26
C ALA A 108 -20.35 17.26 -6.52
N LYS A 109 -19.69 16.11 -6.75
CA LYS A 109 -20.34 14.81 -6.91
C LYS A 109 -21.06 14.41 -5.62
N LEU A 110 -20.39 14.49 -4.47
CA LEU A 110 -20.98 14.19 -3.17
C LEU A 110 -22.21 15.06 -2.87
N TYR A 111 -22.09 16.38 -3.09
CA TYR A 111 -23.20 17.30 -2.85
C TYR A 111 -24.43 16.95 -3.69
N ARG A 112 -24.24 16.66 -5.00
CA ARG A 112 -25.34 16.24 -5.88
C ARG A 112 -25.95 14.91 -5.45
N ALA A 113 -25.13 13.94 -5.08
CA ALA A 113 -25.59 12.63 -4.61
C ALA A 113 -26.46 12.75 -3.35
N LEU A 114 -26.06 13.60 -2.40
CA LEU A 114 -26.82 13.87 -1.18
C LEU A 114 -28.17 14.55 -1.47
N GLU A 115 -28.20 15.50 -2.41
CA GLU A 115 -29.44 16.17 -2.81
C GLU A 115 -30.39 15.25 -3.61
N SER A 116 -29.88 14.20 -4.28
CA SER A 116 -30.67 13.26 -5.09
C SER A 116 -31.06 11.95 -4.39
N LEU A 117 -30.94 11.87 -3.06
CA LEU A 117 -31.13 10.62 -2.30
C LEU A 117 -32.53 9.99 -2.41
N HIS A 118 -33.54 10.73 -2.88
CA HIS A 118 -34.89 10.21 -3.05
C HIS A 118 -35.06 9.28 -4.26
N ASP A 119 -34.15 9.35 -5.25
CA ASP A 119 -34.25 8.57 -6.48
C ASP A 119 -33.49 7.23 -6.38
N SER A 120 -32.26 7.29 -5.88
CA SER A 120 -31.43 6.12 -5.59
C SER A 120 -30.28 6.50 -4.65
N VAL A 121 -29.85 5.56 -3.81
CA VAL A 121 -28.67 5.75 -2.96
C VAL A 121 -27.46 5.17 -3.69
N PRO A 122 -26.47 5.99 -4.09
CA PRO A 122 -25.25 5.48 -4.73
C PRO A 122 -24.48 4.56 -3.77
N SER A 123 -23.95 3.44 -4.28
CA SER A 123 -23.17 2.49 -3.48
C SER A 123 -21.87 3.11 -2.94
N ASP A 124 -21.29 4.08 -3.64
CA ASP A 124 -20.05 4.77 -3.25
C ASP A 124 -20.25 5.90 -2.23
N LEU A 125 -21.50 6.21 -1.84
CA LEU A 125 -21.79 7.34 -0.96
C LEU A 125 -21.19 7.17 0.43
N GLY A 126 -21.15 5.95 0.96
CA GLY A 126 -20.77 5.64 2.33
C GLY A 126 -21.91 5.85 3.33
N MET A 127 -22.03 4.92 4.29
CA MET A 127 -23.13 4.88 5.25
C MET A 127 -23.15 6.07 6.19
N MET A 128 -21.98 6.54 6.61
CA MET A 128 -21.86 7.66 7.53
C MET A 128 -22.38 8.97 6.89
N ASN A 129 -22.13 9.19 5.60
CA ASN A 129 -22.65 10.33 4.87
C ASN A 129 -24.17 10.33 4.80
N LEU A 130 -24.76 9.16 4.52
CA LEU A 130 -26.20 8.99 4.51
C LEU A 130 -26.81 9.33 5.88
N PHE A 131 -26.28 8.76 6.96
CA PHE A 131 -26.83 8.99 8.29
C PHE A 131 -26.73 10.46 8.72
N ILE A 132 -25.56 11.08 8.55
CA ILE A 132 -25.36 12.50 8.87
C ILE A 132 -26.32 13.37 8.07
N TYR A 133 -26.52 13.07 6.78
CA TYR A 133 -27.44 13.83 5.93
C TYR A 133 -28.91 13.67 6.35
N LEU A 134 -29.36 12.45 6.61
CA LEU A 134 -30.75 12.20 7.04
C LEU A 134 -31.05 12.87 8.39
N LEU A 135 -30.07 12.87 9.30
CA LEU A 135 -30.18 13.53 10.60
C LEU A 135 -30.17 15.06 10.48
N SER A 136 -29.32 15.63 9.62
CA SER A 136 -29.24 17.08 9.41
C SER A 136 -30.52 17.66 8.78
N ARG A 137 -31.24 16.85 7.99
CA ARG A 137 -32.54 17.20 7.38
C ARG A 137 -33.75 16.95 8.28
N ASN A 138 -33.55 16.46 9.51
CA ASN A 138 -34.61 16.15 10.45
C ASN A 138 -35.65 15.15 9.90
N THR A 139 -35.19 14.20 9.09
CA THR A 139 -36.05 13.28 8.30
C THR A 139 -36.69 12.20 9.19
N SER A 140 -37.86 11.70 8.76
CA SER A 140 -38.47 10.47 9.30
C SER A 140 -38.53 9.41 8.20
N THR A 141 -37.73 8.36 8.31
CA THR A 141 -37.60 7.31 7.28
C THR A 141 -37.08 6.02 7.90
N GLY A 142 -37.42 4.89 7.30
CA GLY A 142 -36.66 3.65 7.47
C GLY A 142 -35.51 3.58 6.45
N VAL A 143 -34.45 2.87 6.79
CA VAL A 143 -33.30 2.59 5.91
C VAL A 143 -33.02 1.09 5.98
N LEU A 144 -33.27 0.38 4.90
CA LEU A 144 -32.94 -1.04 4.76
C LEU A 144 -31.50 -1.16 4.22
N LEU A 145 -30.67 -1.91 4.94
CA LEU A 145 -29.29 -2.21 4.61
C LEU A 145 -29.15 -3.70 4.35
N ASN A 146 -28.52 -4.07 3.24
CA ASN A 146 -28.17 -5.45 2.95
C ASN A 146 -26.71 -5.55 2.51
N ALA A 147 -25.95 -6.46 3.12
CA ALA A 147 -24.57 -6.76 2.74
C ALA A 147 -24.25 -8.20 3.14
N ASP A 148 -23.54 -8.95 2.29
CA ASP A 148 -23.01 -10.29 2.60
C ASP A 148 -24.04 -11.28 3.21
N GLY A 149 -25.29 -11.23 2.73
CA GLY A 149 -26.39 -12.06 3.22
C GLY A 149 -27.01 -11.59 4.55
N LEU A 150 -26.46 -10.54 5.18
CA LEU A 150 -27.02 -9.87 6.34
C LEU A 150 -27.98 -8.76 5.93
N SER A 151 -29.02 -8.54 6.73
CA SER A 151 -30.02 -7.49 6.53
C SER A 151 -30.34 -6.78 7.83
N CYS A 152 -30.43 -5.45 7.78
CA CYS A 152 -30.81 -4.65 8.94
C CYS A 152 -31.59 -3.41 8.53
N GLU A 153 -32.67 -3.11 9.24
CA GLU A 153 -33.46 -1.90 9.04
C GLU A 153 -33.17 -0.92 10.17
N LEU A 154 -32.78 0.31 9.83
CA LEU A 154 -32.58 1.42 10.77
C LEU A 154 -33.72 2.42 10.61
N TYR A 155 -34.32 2.85 11.73
CA TYR A 155 -35.45 3.77 11.73
C TYR A 155 -35.09 5.11 12.35
N LEU A 156 -35.34 6.19 11.60
CA LEU A 156 -35.20 7.57 12.05
C LEU A 156 -36.58 8.22 12.16
N LYS A 157 -36.82 8.96 13.24
CA LYS A 157 -38.02 9.80 13.42
C LYS A 157 -37.58 11.20 13.81
N ALA A 158 -37.95 12.18 12.99
CA ALA A 158 -37.65 13.60 13.19
C ALA A 158 -36.19 13.81 13.61
N GLY A 159 -35.25 13.38 12.76
CA GLY A 159 -33.81 13.61 12.98
C GLY A 159 -33.23 12.85 14.18
N ALA A 160 -33.93 11.86 14.72
CA ALA A 160 -33.44 11.00 15.79
C ALA A 160 -33.47 9.53 15.38
N VAL A 161 -32.34 8.84 15.53
CA VAL A 161 -32.27 7.37 15.38
C VAL A 161 -33.07 6.75 16.52
N LYS A 162 -34.06 5.92 16.19
CA LYS A 162 -34.88 5.21 17.19
C LYS A 162 -34.36 3.83 17.51
N GLY A 163 -33.72 3.19 16.54
CA GLY A 163 -33.20 1.85 16.69
C GLY A 163 -33.03 1.14 15.36
N PHE A 164 -32.64 -0.12 15.44
CA PHE A 164 -32.54 -1.00 14.29
C PHE A 164 -33.06 -2.42 14.58
N SER A 165 -33.39 -3.17 13.52
CA SER A 165 -34.01 -4.49 13.59
C SER A 165 -33.03 -5.64 13.88
N CYS A 166 -31.72 -5.42 13.81
CA CYS A 166 -30.67 -6.41 14.08
C CYS A 166 -29.94 -6.21 15.43
N SER A 167 -28.90 -7.02 15.71
CA SER A 167 -27.99 -6.77 16.83
C SER A 167 -26.94 -5.71 16.48
N PRO A 168 -26.35 -5.00 17.47
CA PRO A 168 -25.29 -4.03 17.22
C PRO A 168 -24.09 -4.59 16.46
N GLU A 169 -23.72 -5.85 16.73
CA GLU A 169 -22.61 -6.54 16.07
C GLU A 169 -22.90 -6.75 14.59
N HIS A 170 -24.09 -7.27 14.25
CA HIS A 170 -24.51 -7.44 12.86
C HIS A 170 -24.59 -6.10 12.13
N PHE A 171 -25.05 -5.04 12.81
CA PHE A 171 -25.10 -3.70 12.23
C PHE A 171 -23.70 -3.17 11.90
N LYS A 172 -22.73 -3.36 12.81
CA LYS A 172 -21.32 -2.97 12.59
C LYS A 172 -20.68 -3.76 11.45
N GLU A 173 -20.99 -5.04 11.30
CA GLU A 173 -20.51 -5.85 10.18
C GLU A 173 -21.03 -5.34 8.84
N ILE A 174 -22.33 -5.04 8.75
CA ILE A 174 -22.93 -4.46 7.53
C ILE A 174 -22.25 -3.13 7.16
N ILE A 175 -22.00 -2.25 8.13
CA ILE A 175 -21.38 -0.94 7.86
C ILE A 175 -19.93 -1.05 7.38
N LYS A 176 -19.22 -2.12 7.75
CA LYS A 176 -17.83 -2.36 7.33
C LYS A 176 -17.71 -3.01 5.96
N SER A 177 -18.81 -3.54 5.42
CA SER A 177 -18.79 -4.20 4.10
C SER A 177 -18.64 -3.17 2.99
N ASP A 178 -17.87 -3.52 1.96
CA ASP A 178 -17.65 -2.67 0.78
C ASP A 178 -18.87 -2.62 -0.14
N ASN A 179 -19.82 -3.56 -0.01
CA ASN A 179 -20.94 -3.75 -0.93
C ASN A 179 -22.31 -3.65 -0.23
N VAL A 180 -22.58 -2.52 0.44
CA VAL A 180 -23.88 -2.29 1.10
C VAL A 180 -24.92 -1.79 0.10
N SER A 181 -25.97 -2.59 -0.10
CA SER A 181 -27.19 -2.16 -0.79
C SER A 181 -28.12 -1.41 0.17
N VAL A 182 -28.48 -0.19 -0.20
CA VAL A 182 -29.30 0.71 0.63
C VAL A 182 -30.63 1.01 -0.04
N LYS A 183 -31.73 0.90 0.71
CA LYS A 183 -33.07 1.29 0.26
C LYS A 183 -33.78 2.11 1.34
N LEU A 184 -34.26 3.30 0.97
CA LEU A 184 -35.11 4.11 1.85
C LEU A 184 -36.54 3.53 1.89
N LEU A 185 -37.07 3.39 3.09
CA LEU A 185 -38.41 2.88 3.37
C LEU A 185 -39.29 3.98 3.99
N PRO A 186 -40.61 3.98 3.74
CA PRO A 186 -41.53 4.83 4.47
C PRO A 186 -41.40 4.61 5.98
N TYR A 187 -41.49 5.68 6.77
CA TYR A 187 -41.47 5.56 8.22
C TYR A 187 -42.74 4.84 8.74
N THR A 188 -42.55 3.86 9.63
CA THR A 188 -43.64 3.12 10.28
C THR A 188 -43.43 3.13 11.81
N GLU A 189 -44.50 3.37 12.57
CA GLU A 189 -44.42 3.38 14.05
C GLU A 189 -44.36 1.95 14.64
N ASP A 190 -44.84 0.94 13.89
CA ASP A 190 -44.93 -0.47 14.33
C ASP A 190 -43.69 -1.32 13.95
N ALA A 191 -42.57 -0.69 13.60
CA ALA A 191 -41.35 -1.40 13.24
C ALA A 191 -40.83 -2.24 14.42
N LYS A 192 -40.61 -3.55 14.19
CA LYS A 192 -40.04 -4.44 15.21
C LYS A 192 -38.53 -4.20 15.32
N LEU A 193 -38.13 -3.33 16.24
CA LEU A 193 -36.73 -3.04 16.53
C LEU A 193 -36.19 -3.98 17.62
N THR A 194 -34.95 -4.42 17.43
CA THR A 194 -34.23 -5.27 18.37
C THR A 194 -33.39 -4.42 19.32
N THR A 195 -32.82 -3.32 18.82
CA THR A 195 -32.01 -2.36 19.60
C THR A 195 -32.64 -0.97 19.51
N TYR A 196 -32.68 -0.24 20.63
CA TYR A 196 -33.26 1.10 20.71
C TYR A 196 -32.23 2.11 21.20
N PHE A 197 -32.31 3.35 20.71
CA PHE A 197 -31.46 4.46 21.14
C PHE A 197 -32.29 5.57 21.77
N LYS A 198 -31.85 6.09 22.91
CA LYS A 198 -32.48 7.23 23.59
C LYS A 198 -32.24 8.53 22.86
N ASN A 199 -31.05 8.68 22.28
CA ASN A 199 -30.63 9.86 21.54
C ASN A 199 -29.56 9.48 20.49
N ASN A 200 -29.22 10.45 19.63
CA ASN A 200 -28.22 10.22 18.59
C ASN A 200 -26.81 10.02 19.15
N ALA A 201 -26.49 10.56 20.33
CA ALA A 201 -25.20 10.35 20.97
C ALA A 201 -24.98 8.87 21.27
N GLU A 202 -25.96 8.18 21.86
CA GLU A 202 -25.89 6.74 22.14
C GLU A 202 -25.66 5.91 20.87
N PHE A 203 -26.31 6.30 19.76
CA PHE A 203 -26.10 5.67 18.45
C PHE A 203 -24.66 5.85 17.95
N PHE A 204 -24.13 7.07 17.98
CA PHE A 204 -22.77 7.34 17.50
C PHE A 204 -21.69 6.80 18.44
N SER A 205 -21.90 6.81 19.75
CA SER A 205 -20.98 6.17 20.71
C SER A 205 -20.89 4.66 20.43
N MET A 206 -22.03 3.98 20.25
CA MET A 206 -22.04 2.57 19.87
C MET A 206 -21.27 2.33 18.57
N LEU A 207 -21.49 3.16 17.55
CA LEU A 207 -20.85 3.01 16.24
C LEU A 207 -19.33 3.26 16.28
N LEU A 208 -18.87 4.18 17.13
CA LEU A 208 -17.48 4.63 17.24
C LEU A 208 -16.68 3.94 18.36
N GLU A 209 -17.31 3.09 19.18
CA GLU A 209 -16.65 2.27 20.19
C GLU A 209 -15.89 1.09 19.55
N GLU A 210 -14.57 1.06 19.79
CA GLU A 210 -13.71 -0.07 19.49
C GLU A 210 -13.99 -1.21 20.47
N VAL A 211 -14.31 -2.40 19.94
CA VAL A 211 -14.43 -3.61 20.75
C VAL A 211 -13.01 -3.99 21.20
N GLN A 212 -12.65 -3.66 22.44
CA GLN A 212 -11.51 -4.31 23.08
C GLN A 212 -11.84 -5.80 23.25
N PRO A 213 -10.97 -6.73 22.84
CA PRO A 213 -11.16 -8.13 23.19
C PRO A 213 -11.06 -8.24 24.71
N GLN A 214 -12.18 -8.54 25.38
CA GLN A 214 -12.16 -8.91 26.78
C GLN A 214 -11.40 -10.24 26.93
N PRO A 215 -10.55 -10.40 27.96
CA PRO A 215 -9.92 -11.67 28.27
C PRO A 215 -11.00 -12.66 28.71
N SER A 216 -11.26 -13.66 27.86
CA SER A 216 -12.22 -14.72 28.13
C SER A 216 -11.79 -15.52 29.37
N THR A 217 -12.73 -15.60 30.30
CA THR A 217 -12.70 -16.36 31.55
C THR A 217 -12.41 -17.85 31.36
N ALA A 218 -11.59 -18.37 32.27
CA ALA A 218 -11.26 -19.75 32.62
C ALA A 218 -12.26 -20.86 32.23
N TYR A 219 -11.72 -22.02 31.83
CA TYR A 219 -12.03 -23.40 32.29
C TYR A 219 -11.11 -24.43 31.56
N PRO A 220 -10.93 -25.67 32.05
CA PRO A 220 -9.77 -26.09 32.84
C PRO A 220 -8.80 -27.02 32.08
N GLU A 221 -7.60 -27.17 32.65
CA GLU A 221 -6.56 -28.12 32.26
C GLU A 221 -7.10 -29.56 32.09
N VAL A 222 -6.79 -30.16 30.94
CA VAL A 222 -6.68 -31.61 30.78
C VAL A 222 -5.32 -31.92 30.18
N VAL A 223 -4.67 -32.89 30.81
CA VAL A 223 -3.26 -33.24 30.79
C VAL A 223 -2.87 -34.01 29.51
N GLN A 224 -1.74 -33.56 28.93
CA GLN A 224 -0.68 -34.24 28.16
C GLN A 224 -1.04 -35.17 26.98
N ASP A 225 -0.43 -34.89 25.83
CA ASP A 225 0.71 -35.72 25.40
C ASP A 225 1.70 -34.95 24.52
N THR A 226 2.97 -35.07 24.89
CA THR A 226 4.16 -34.47 24.26
C THR A 226 4.45 -35.07 22.89
N VAL A 227 4.45 -34.23 21.85
CA VAL A 227 5.31 -34.42 20.67
C VAL A 227 6.05 -33.10 20.46
N GLN A 228 7.37 -33.17 20.51
CA GLN A 228 8.26 -32.05 20.19
C GLN A 228 8.02 -31.64 18.74
N GLN A 229 7.38 -30.49 18.54
CA GLN A 229 7.41 -29.77 17.27
C GLN A 229 7.91 -28.36 17.57
N GLU A 230 8.96 -27.98 16.85
CA GLU A 230 9.60 -26.68 16.93
C GLU A 230 8.56 -25.58 16.83
N VAL A 231 8.61 -24.64 17.78
CA VAL A 231 7.73 -23.48 17.85
C VAL A 231 8.02 -22.62 16.64
N HIS A 232 7.20 -22.74 15.60
CA HIS A 232 7.06 -21.69 14.60
C HIS A 232 6.37 -20.51 15.29
N GLU A 233 7.12 -19.45 15.55
CA GLU A 233 6.53 -18.15 15.88
C GLU A 233 5.59 -17.74 14.74
N GLU A 234 4.33 -17.51 15.07
CA GLU A 234 3.36 -16.88 14.17
C GLU A 234 3.92 -15.51 13.76
N VAL A 235 4.28 -15.39 12.47
CA VAL A 235 4.75 -14.14 11.86
C VAL A 235 3.61 -13.12 11.91
N ARG A 236 3.68 -12.21 12.89
CA ARG A 236 2.89 -10.98 12.86
C ARG A 236 3.38 -10.09 11.72
N PRO A 237 2.49 -9.35 11.01
CA PRO A 237 2.91 -8.38 10.01
C PRO A 237 3.82 -7.34 10.70
N SER A 238 5.11 -7.37 10.39
CA SER A 238 6.07 -6.48 11.04
C SER A 238 5.95 -5.08 10.45
N ILE A 239 5.73 -4.12 11.33
CA ILE A 239 6.04 -2.71 11.07
C ILE A 239 7.50 -2.67 10.60
N PRO A 240 7.84 -1.90 9.54
CA PRO A 240 9.22 -1.75 9.09
C PRO A 240 10.16 -1.52 10.28
N GLY A 241 11.09 -2.45 10.48
CA GLY A 241 12.01 -2.43 11.61
C GLY A 241 13.39 -2.01 11.12
N MET A 242 13.99 -1.03 11.78
CA MET A 242 15.37 -0.68 11.46
C MET A 242 16.34 -1.62 12.16
N LEU A 243 17.20 -2.24 11.37
CA LEU A 243 18.25 -3.15 11.83
C LEU A 243 19.61 -2.55 11.49
N SER A 244 20.49 -2.37 12.48
CA SER A 244 21.89 -2.05 12.22
C SER A 244 22.58 -3.31 11.69
N VAL A 245 23.03 -3.29 10.44
CA VAL A 245 23.66 -4.45 9.79
C VAL A 245 25.18 -4.32 9.69
N GLU A 246 25.70 -3.10 9.76
CA GLU A 246 27.12 -2.77 9.86
C GLU A 246 27.26 -1.38 10.51
N GLU A 247 28.47 -0.99 10.92
CA GLU A 247 28.73 0.32 11.50
C GLU A 247 28.28 1.46 10.57
N GLY A 248 27.27 2.21 11.01
CA GLY A 248 26.67 3.30 10.26
C GLY A 248 25.84 2.84 9.04
N LEU A 249 25.56 1.56 8.87
CA LEU A 249 24.65 1.01 7.85
C LEU A 249 23.43 0.36 8.50
N PHE A 250 22.27 0.87 8.14
CA PHE A 250 20.98 0.45 8.66
C PHE A 250 20.11 -0.09 7.52
N LEU A 251 19.47 -1.23 7.74
CA LEU A 251 18.44 -1.81 6.89
C LEU A 251 17.07 -1.43 7.44
N ILE A 252 16.20 -0.93 6.57
CA ILE A 252 14.79 -0.71 6.83
C ILE A 252 14.04 -1.64 5.88
N ASN A 253 13.48 -2.71 6.41
CA ASN A 253 12.80 -3.73 5.61
C ASN A 253 11.29 -3.55 5.61
N PHE A 254 10.63 -4.07 4.57
CA PHE A 254 9.20 -4.24 4.52
C PHE A 254 8.88 -5.70 4.18
N LEU A 255 8.24 -6.38 5.14
CA LEU A 255 7.74 -7.73 4.96
C LEU A 255 6.30 -7.69 4.46
N ASP A 256 6.10 -8.23 3.27
CA ASP A 256 4.80 -8.48 2.69
C ASP A 256 4.40 -9.94 2.96
N PRO A 257 3.47 -10.21 3.90
CA PRO A 257 3.07 -11.57 4.24
C PRO A 257 2.30 -12.28 3.11
N GLU A 258 1.78 -11.53 2.12
CA GLU A 258 1.05 -12.07 0.98
C GLU A 258 1.93 -12.17 -0.29
N GLY A 259 3.13 -11.60 -0.26
CA GLY A 259 4.00 -11.47 -1.43
C GLY A 259 5.31 -12.26 -1.36
N LEU A 260 6.05 -12.22 -2.49
CA LEU A 260 7.39 -12.81 -2.63
C LEU A 260 8.51 -11.76 -2.71
N LEU A 261 8.16 -10.48 -2.75
CA LEU A 261 9.08 -9.36 -2.96
C LEU A 261 9.26 -8.59 -1.65
N GLN A 262 9.99 -9.21 -0.71
CA GLN A 262 10.33 -8.59 0.57
C GLN A 262 11.30 -7.43 0.35
N ARG A 263 10.92 -6.20 0.66
CA ARG A 263 11.64 -4.99 0.21
C ARG A 263 12.69 -4.51 1.21
N ASN A 264 13.81 -4.01 0.69
CA ASN A 264 14.93 -3.45 1.44
C ASN A 264 15.22 -2.01 1.04
N MET A 265 15.24 -1.13 2.04
CA MET A 265 15.80 0.22 1.97
C MET A 265 17.03 0.28 2.87
N TYR A 266 18.08 0.97 2.44
CA TYR A 266 19.30 1.12 3.23
C TYR A 266 19.57 2.57 3.56
N LEU A 267 19.89 2.85 4.81
CA LEU A 267 20.39 4.14 5.28
C LEU A 267 21.86 3.96 5.66
N ARG A 268 22.75 4.67 4.97
CA ARG A 268 24.19 4.65 5.26
C ARG A 268 24.65 6.04 5.69
N VAL A 269 25.25 6.12 6.87
CA VAL A 269 25.80 7.35 7.43
C VAL A 269 27.32 7.32 7.29
N TYR A 270 27.86 8.28 6.54
CA TYR A 270 29.31 8.46 6.37
C TYR A 270 29.84 9.57 7.27
N GLU A 271 31.07 9.42 7.74
CA GLU A 271 31.76 10.44 8.53
C GLU A 271 32.63 11.31 7.61
N LYS A 272 32.56 12.63 7.78
CA LYS A 272 33.34 13.60 7.02
C LYS A 272 33.82 14.71 7.95
N GLY A 273 34.99 14.51 8.57
CA GLY A 273 35.47 15.37 9.64
C GLY A 273 34.47 15.39 10.80
N ASP A 274 34.07 16.57 11.26
CA ASP A 274 33.06 16.75 12.32
C ASP A 274 31.60 16.67 11.81
N SER A 275 31.38 16.20 10.58
CA SER A 275 30.06 16.17 9.95
C SER A 275 29.67 14.78 9.45
N TYR A 276 28.36 14.52 9.39
CA TYR A 276 27.81 13.27 8.89
C TYR A 276 27.09 13.47 7.55
N VAL A 277 27.24 12.50 6.65
CA VAL A 277 26.59 12.47 5.34
C VAL A 277 25.67 11.24 5.26
N PRO A 278 24.42 11.35 5.73
CA PRO A 278 23.44 10.27 5.60
C PRO A 278 22.89 10.17 4.16
N LEU A 279 23.03 8.98 3.57
CA LEU A 279 22.58 8.60 2.24
C LEU A 279 21.54 7.49 2.32
N LEU A 280 20.46 7.61 1.55
CA LEU A 280 19.43 6.59 1.40
C LEU A 280 19.64 5.83 0.09
N PHE A 281 19.46 4.51 0.10
CA PHE A 281 19.47 3.65 -1.07
C PHE A 281 18.13 2.92 -1.15
N ASN A 282 17.51 2.97 -2.33
CA ASN A 282 16.14 2.52 -2.59
C ASN A 282 15.09 3.29 -1.78
N VAL A 283 13.82 3.06 -2.11
CA VAL A 283 12.68 3.62 -1.38
C VAL A 283 11.64 2.52 -1.14
N LEU A 284 10.86 2.68 -0.06
CA LEU A 284 9.72 1.82 0.24
C LEU A 284 8.45 2.43 -0.37
N PRO A 285 7.46 1.61 -0.73
CA PRO A 285 6.23 2.10 -1.35
C PRO A 285 5.48 3.03 -0.40
N TYR A 286 4.69 3.94 -0.95
CA TYR A 286 4.12 5.07 -0.19
C TYR A 286 3.33 4.66 1.05
N HIS A 287 2.56 3.58 0.99
CA HIS A 287 1.80 3.07 2.13
C HIS A 287 2.67 2.61 3.32
N ARG A 288 4.01 2.49 3.14
CA ARG A 288 4.99 2.20 4.21
C ARG A 288 5.94 3.36 4.50
N PHE A 289 5.86 4.45 3.75
CA PHE A 289 6.79 5.56 3.88
C PHE A 289 6.75 6.21 5.27
N SER A 290 5.58 6.28 5.94
CA SER A 290 5.50 6.85 7.29
C SER A 290 6.32 6.04 8.30
N ALA A 291 6.22 4.72 8.30
CA ALA A 291 7.02 3.87 9.18
C ALA A 291 8.52 3.98 8.85
N ALA A 292 8.87 4.00 7.56
CA ALA A 292 10.24 4.19 7.12
C ALA A 292 10.82 5.55 7.57
N ARG A 293 10.02 6.63 7.47
CA ARG A 293 10.40 7.96 7.97
C ARG A 293 10.74 7.90 9.45
N ASP A 294 9.85 7.35 10.26
CA ASP A 294 10.01 7.33 11.72
C ASP A 294 11.29 6.56 12.11
N GLU A 295 11.61 5.47 11.40
CA GLU A 295 12.88 4.76 11.56
C GLU A 295 14.10 5.60 11.14
N ILE A 296 14.05 6.28 9.99
CA ILE A 296 15.13 7.14 9.52
C ILE A 296 15.42 8.24 10.54
N GLU A 297 14.38 8.91 11.06
CA GLU A 297 14.52 10.01 12.02
C GLU A 297 15.15 9.58 13.34
N LYS A 298 15.05 8.30 13.75
CA LYS A 298 15.79 7.79 14.91
C LYS A 298 17.31 7.86 14.73
N VAL A 299 17.81 7.74 13.50
CA VAL A 299 19.26 7.79 13.18
C VAL A 299 19.70 9.20 12.85
N VAL A 300 18.96 9.88 11.96
CA VAL A 300 19.39 11.18 11.42
C VAL A 300 18.83 12.37 12.20
N GLY A 301 17.99 12.12 13.21
CA GLY A 301 17.30 13.12 14.04
C GLY A 301 16.10 13.77 13.36
N LYS A 302 16.29 14.29 12.14
CA LYS A 302 15.23 14.89 11.31
C LYS A 302 15.48 14.56 9.84
N LEU A 303 14.43 14.32 9.06
CA LEU A 303 14.57 14.07 7.62
C LEU A 303 15.36 15.16 6.87
N GLU A 304 15.30 16.41 7.33
CA GLU A 304 16.07 17.54 6.77
C GLU A 304 17.59 17.33 6.77
N ASN A 305 18.10 16.42 7.62
CA ASN A 305 19.50 16.07 7.72
C ASN A 305 19.95 15.07 6.65
N LEU A 306 19.02 14.38 5.98
CA LEU A 306 19.32 13.53 4.83
C LEU A 306 19.97 14.34 3.70
N ARG A 307 21.04 13.80 3.12
CA ARG A 307 21.83 14.52 2.10
C ARG A 307 21.48 14.10 0.70
N ALA A 308 21.38 12.80 0.46
CA ALA A 308 20.90 12.33 -0.84
C ALA A 308 20.16 11.00 -0.76
N LEU A 309 19.26 10.82 -1.72
CA LEU A 309 18.70 9.55 -2.13
C LEU A 309 19.46 9.07 -3.36
N ILE A 310 20.08 7.90 -3.30
CA ILE A 310 20.64 7.22 -4.45
C ILE A 310 19.57 6.32 -5.05
N LEU A 311 19.09 6.71 -6.23
CA LEU A 311 18.00 6.03 -6.93
C LEU A 311 18.55 5.27 -8.14
N MET A 312 18.72 3.96 -7.97
CA MET A 312 19.35 3.05 -8.92
C MET A 312 18.41 2.55 -10.03
N ASP A 313 17.12 2.50 -9.75
CA ASP A 313 16.01 2.22 -10.67
C ASP A 313 14.76 2.97 -10.18
N LEU A 314 13.69 2.97 -10.98
CA LEU A 314 12.44 3.65 -10.63
C LEU A 314 11.26 2.70 -10.77
N LEU A 315 10.65 2.34 -9.65
CA LEU A 315 9.36 1.62 -9.64
C LEU A 315 8.20 2.62 -9.59
N PRO A 316 7.11 2.36 -10.33
CA PRO A 316 5.91 3.19 -10.28
C PRO A 316 5.42 3.42 -8.84
N GLU A 317 5.35 2.37 -8.00
CA GLU A 317 4.88 2.49 -6.62
C GLU A 317 5.80 3.28 -5.67
N ASP A 318 7.05 3.57 -6.07
CA ASP A 318 8.01 4.33 -5.26
C ASP A 318 7.89 5.84 -5.50
N THR A 319 7.27 6.24 -6.62
CA THR A 319 7.21 7.64 -7.07
C THR A 319 6.66 8.58 -6.00
N GLN A 320 5.54 8.21 -5.38
CA GLN A 320 4.92 9.04 -4.36
C GLN A 320 5.79 9.18 -3.10
N SER A 321 6.51 8.12 -2.70
CA SER A 321 7.47 8.17 -1.59
C SER A 321 8.63 9.10 -1.89
N ILE A 322 9.16 9.08 -3.12
CA ILE A 322 10.25 9.95 -3.57
C ILE A 322 9.82 11.43 -3.48
N LEU A 323 8.63 11.76 -4.00
CA LEU A 323 8.09 13.12 -3.95
C LEU A 323 7.87 13.60 -2.51
N ASN A 324 7.33 12.73 -1.65
CA ASN A 324 7.14 13.06 -0.24
C ASN A 324 8.46 13.27 0.49
N LEU A 325 9.45 12.42 0.25
CA LEU A 325 10.79 12.58 0.82
C LEU A 325 11.43 13.92 0.41
N LEU A 326 11.29 14.31 -0.86
CA LEU A 326 11.81 15.59 -1.37
C LEU A 326 11.11 16.81 -0.77
N ASN A 327 9.81 16.69 -0.47
CA ASN A 327 9.02 17.72 0.20
C ASN A 327 9.41 17.88 1.68
N LEU A 328 9.60 16.75 2.39
CA LEU A 328 9.95 16.73 3.81
C LEU A 328 11.43 17.03 4.07
N ALA A 329 12.31 16.78 3.10
CA ALA A 329 13.72 17.09 3.17
C ALA A 329 14.13 18.09 2.06
N PRO A 330 13.93 19.41 2.26
CA PRO A 330 14.17 20.42 1.21
C PRO A 330 15.61 20.54 0.70
N LYS A 331 16.59 19.92 1.40
CA LYS A 331 18.02 19.92 1.04
C LYS A 331 18.49 18.60 0.42
N LEU A 332 17.63 17.59 0.34
CA LEU A 332 17.95 16.28 -0.22
C LEU A 332 18.22 16.37 -1.73
N TYR A 333 19.31 15.79 -2.21
CA TYR A 333 19.50 15.55 -3.65
C TYR A 333 19.07 14.14 -4.04
N VAL A 334 18.55 13.97 -5.26
CA VAL A 334 18.44 12.64 -5.87
C VAL A 334 19.67 12.42 -6.73
N ILE A 335 20.49 11.42 -6.40
CA ILE A 335 21.62 10.99 -7.22
C ILE A 335 21.14 9.81 -8.07
N THR A 336 21.11 9.98 -9.39
CA THR A 336 20.58 8.96 -10.32
C THR A 336 21.16 9.11 -11.72
N SER A 337 20.80 8.23 -12.65
CA SER A 337 21.23 8.30 -14.06
C SER A 337 20.33 9.20 -14.89
N LEU A 338 20.83 9.63 -16.06
CA LEU A 338 20.06 10.52 -16.94
C LEU A 338 18.68 9.96 -17.34
N PRO A 339 18.50 8.69 -17.73
CA PRO A 339 17.17 8.18 -18.08
C PRO A 339 16.16 8.22 -16.93
N ILE A 340 16.61 7.92 -15.70
CA ILE A 340 15.76 7.96 -14.51
C ILE A 340 15.48 9.42 -14.13
N ALA A 341 16.48 10.31 -14.22
CA ALA A 341 16.33 11.74 -13.96
C ALA A 341 15.26 12.38 -14.85
N LEU A 342 15.21 12.06 -16.14
CA LEU A 342 14.17 12.55 -17.05
C LEU A 342 12.77 12.14 -16.58
N SER A 343 12.61 10.89 -16.15
CA SER A 343 11.34 10.40 -15.59
C SER A 343 10.94 11.17 -14.32
N LEU A 344 11.90 11.48 -13.43
CA LEU A 344 11.63 12.30 -12.25
C LEU A 344 11.26 13.74 -12.58
N ILE A 345 11.89 14.33 -13.60
CA ILE A 345 11.58 15.70 -14.05
C ILE A 345 10.14 15.76 -14.58
N ASP A 346 9.73 14.76 -15.36
CA ASP A 346 8.35 14.64 -15.86
C ASP A 346 7.33 14.50 -14.71
N LEU A 347 7.75 13.93 -13.59
CA LEU A 347 6.98 13.82 -12.34
C LEU A 347 7.03 15.10 -11.47
N GLY A 348 7.68 16.16 -11.95
CA GLY A 348 7.74 17.47 -11.28
C GLY A 348 8.91 17.65 -10.30
N VAL A 349 9.88 16.73 -10.27
CA VAL A 349 11.09 16.92 -9.46
C VAL A 349 11.97 18.02 -10.08
N PRO A 350 12.31 19.09 -9.34
CA PRO A 350 13.14 20.16 -9.90
C PRO A 350 14.54 19.67 -10.28
N GLU A 351 15.00 19.96 -11.50
CA GLU A 351 16.32 19.56 -12.00
C GLU A 351 17.48 19.92 -11.03
N ARG A 352 17.39 21.08 -10.37
CA ARG A 352 18.38 21.54 -9.38
C ARG A 352 18.53 20.61 -8.17
N ARG A 353 17.56 19.73 -7.93
CA ARG A 353 17.55 18.72 -6.86
C ARG A 353 18.09 17.37 -7.34
N ILE A 354 18.43 17.24 -8.62
CA ILE A 354 18.94 16.00 -9.21
C ILE A 354 20.45 16.15 -9.47
N LYS A 355 21.21 15.09 -9.20
CA LYS A 355 22.62 14.94 -9.53
C LYS A 355 22.79 13.68 -10.37
N LEU A 356 23.41 13.84 -11.53
CA LEU A 356 23.60 12.72 -12.46
C LEU A 356 24.82 11.90 -12.05
N VAL A 357 24.71 10.56 -12.02
CA VAL A 357 25.86 9.69 -11.78
C VAL A 357 26.94 9.88 -12.85
N GLU A 358 26.54 10.28 -14.06
CA GLU A 358 27.43 10.62 -15.17
C GLU A 358 28.22 11.92 -14.96
N SER A 359 27.82 12.75 -14.00
CA SER A 359 28.52 14.01 -13.70
C SER A 359 29.71 13.83 -12.74
N PHE A 360 29.85 12.65 -12.13
CA PHE A 360 30.96 12.35 -11.23
C PHE A 360 32.20 11.90 -12.02
N PRO A 361 33.37 12.53 -11.81
CA PRO A 361 34.63 12.10 -12.44
C PRO A 361 34.89 10.63 -12.14
N ASP A 362 35.20 9.85 -13.19
CA ASP A 362 35.44 8.41 -13.13
C ASP A 362 34.30 7.58 -12.48
N GLY A 363 33.10 8.17 -12.37
CA GLY A 363 31.97 7.56 -11.66
C GLY A 363 32.17 7.47 -10.15
N LEU A 364 33.00 8.34 -9.56
CA LEU A 364 33.35 8.29 -8.14
C LEU A 364 32.77 9.46 -7.34
N LEU A 365 32.17 9.13 -6.20
CA LEU A 365 31.75 10.07 -5.17
C LEU A 365 32.58 9.85 -3.91
N SER A 366 33.47 10.80 -3.61
CA SER A 366 34.24 10.82 -2.36
C SER A 366 33.45 11.53 -1.25
N LEU A 367 33.20 10.80 -0.18
CA LEU A 367 32.52 11.27 1.03
C LEU A 367 33.52 11.53 2.17
N GLY A 368 34.73 10.98 2.08
CA GLY A 368 35.87 11.19 2.97
C GLY A 368 37.17 10.69 2.32
N GLU A 369 38.25 10.54 3.11
CA GLU A 369 39.53 10.02 2.62
C GLU A 369 39.45 8.53 2.19
N GLU A 370 38.66 7.72 2.91
CA GLU A 370 38.49 6.29 2.63
C GLU A 370 37.07 5.92 2.17
N ASP A 371 36.09 6.81 2.36
CA ASP A 371 34.70 6.57 2.00
C ASP A 371 34.44 7.00 0.55
N VAL A 372 34.63 6.05 -0.37
CA VAL A 372 34.43 6.22 -1.81
C VAL A 372 33.30 5.34 -2.30
N LEU A 373 32.34 5.96 -2.98
CA LEU A 373 31.27 5.29 -3.71
C LEU A 373 31.58 5.28 -5.21
N ARG A 374 31.52 4.10 -5.82
CA ARG A 374 31.70 3.90 -7.25
C ARG A 374 30.38 3.55 -7.91
N PHE A 375 29.94 4.36 -8.85
CA PHE A 375 28.75 4.11 -9.66
C PHE A 375 29.11 3.22 -10.86
N ILE A 376 28.46 2.07 -10.99
CA ILE A 376 28.69 1.12 -12.08
C ILE A 376 27.41 1.04 -12.90
N LYS A 377 27.47 1.50 -14.15
CA LYS A 377 26.31 1.46 -15.04
C LYS A 377 25.96 0.02 -15.39
N THR A 378 24.68 -0.31 -15.28
CA THR A 378 24.12 -1.63 -15.61
C THR A 378 22.89 -1.45 -16.51
N PRO A 379 23.02 -0.77 -17.68
CA PRO A 379 21.88 -0.51 -18.54
C PRO A 379 21.21 -1.82 -18.96
N PHE A 380 19.88 -1.80 -18.94
CA PHE A 380 18.97 -2.92 -19.21
C PHE A 380 19.04 -4.05 -18.17
N LEU A 381 19.56 -3.77 -16.97
CA LEU A 381 19.54 -4.67 -15.82
C LEU A 381 18.84 -4.01 -14.61
N PRO A 382 17.50 -3.85 -14.62
CA PRO A 382 16.59 -4.20 -15.73
C PRO A 382 16.28 -3.04 -16.68
N GLU A 383 16.49 -1.79 -16.27
CA GLU A 383 16.04 -0.62 -17.03
C GLU A 383 17.22 0.07 -17.73
N LYS A 384 16.92 0.84 -18.79
CA LYS A 384 17.93 1.58 -19.57
C LYS A 384 18.85 2.45 -18.71
N GLY A 385 18.31 3.01 -17.62
CA GLY A 385 19.04 3.86 -16.68
C GLY A 385 19.64 3.13 -15.48
N SER A 386 19.49 1.82 -15.35
CA SER A 386 19.93 1.11 -14.16
C SER A 386 21.44 1.21 -13.93
N PHE A 387 21.81 1.34 -12.65
CA PHE A 387 23.19 1.28 -12.18
C PHE A 387 23.23 0.69 -10.77
N VAL A 388 24.42 0.29 -10.33
CA VAL A 388 24.67 -0.18 -8.97
C VAL A 388 25.74 0.67 -8.31
N VAL A 389 25.82 0.61 -6.99
CA VAL A 389 26.79 1.38 -6.19
C VAL A 389 27.70 0.43 -5.42
N PHE A 390 29.00 0.57 -5.62
CA PHE A 390 30.01 -0.17 -4.89
C PHE A 390 30.69 0.73 -3.87
N GLU A 391 30.62 0.37 -2.60
CA GLU A 391 31.32 1.03 -1.49
C GLU A 391 32.71 0.41 -1.34
N GLU A 392 33.77 1.18 -1.64
CA GLU A 392 35.12 0.60 -1.78
C GLU A 392 35.71 0.09 -0.46
N LYS A 393 35.39 0.76 0.65
CA LYS A 393 35.92 0.47 1.99
C LYS A 393 35.43 -0.88 2.52
N THR A 394 34.12 -1.11 2.49
CA THR A 394 33.46 -2.32 3.03
C THR A 394 33.34 -3.44 2.00
N LYS A 395 33.60 -3.13 0.72
CA LYS A 395 33.35 -4.00 -0.44
C LYS A 395 31.87 -4.39 -0.58
N THR A 396 30.96 -3.54 -0.08
CA THR A 396 29.51 -3.72 -0.22
C THR A 396 29.01 -3.22 -1.58
N LEU A 397 28.20 -4.05 -2.24
CA LEU A 397 27.49 -3.68 -3.46
C LEU A 397 26.00 -3.44 -3.16
N PHE A 398 25.55 -2.19 -3.27
CA PHE A 398 24.13 -1.88 -3.33
C PHE A 398 23.65 -2.07 -4.76
N SER A 399 22.74 -3.00 -4.98
CA SER A 399 22.43 -3.51 -6.33
C SER A 399 20.99 -3.29 -6.79
N SER A 400 20.14 -2.76 -5.92
CA SER A 400 18.71 -2.58 -6.19
C SER A 400 18.07 -3.87 -6.76
N LYS A 401 17.33 -3.80 -7.88
CA LYS A 401 16.75 -4.98 -8.56
C LYS A 401 17.79 -6.01 -8.99
N LEU A 402 19.02 -5.61 -9.34
CA LEU A 402 20.07 -6.57 -9.67
C LEU A 402 20.43 -7.38 -8.41
N PHE A 403 20.64 -8.69 -8.58
CA PHE A 403 20.85 -9.67 -7.50
C PHE A 403 19.70 -9.82 -6.48
N SER A 404 18.54 -9.21 -6.72
CA SER A 404 17.34 -9.47 -5.93
C SER A 404 16.83 -10.91 -6.10
N SER A 405 16.00 -11.36 -5.15
CA SER A 405 15.44 -12.72 -5.12
C SER A 405 13.98 -12.74 -4.69
N TYR A 406 13.22 -13.73 -5.15
CA TYR A 406 11.98 -14.10 -4.49
C TYR A 406 12.26 -14.68 -3.11
N CYS A 407 11.50 -14.26 -2.11
CA CYS A 407 11.70 -14.67 -0.73
C CYS A 407 10.34 -14.84 -0.06
N LEU A 408 10.11 -16.02 0.49
CA LEU A 408 8.95 -16.24 1.34
C LEU A 408 9.08 -15.40 2.62
N PRO A 409 7.98 -14.86 3.17
CA PRO A 409 8.02 -14.06 4.39
C PRO A 409 8.77 -14.74 5.54
N GLU A 410 8.55 -16.04 5.73
CA GLU A 410 9.18 -16.88 6.74
C GLU A 410 10.67 -17.18 6.48
N GLU A 411 11.14 -17.00 5.25
CA GLU A 411 12.55 -17.20 4.87
C GLU A 411 13.37 -15.91 4.98
N TYR A 412 12.72 -14.76 5.13
CA TYR A 412 13.39 -13.47 5.12
C TYR A 412 14.29 -13.28 6.35
N SER A 413 15.53 -12.86 6.14
CA SER A 413 16.46 -12.52 7.20
C SER A 413 17.58 -11.62 6.68
N ALA A 414 17.93 -10.60 7.47
CA ALA A 414 19.03 -9.68 7.19
C ALA A 414 20.43 -10.33 7.34
N ASP A 415 20.50 -11.46 8.04
CA ASP A 415 21.74 -12.14 8.45
C ASP A 415 21.94 -13.47 7.72
N LYS A 416 21.03 -13.87 6.84
CA LYS A 416 21.14 -15.09 6.04
C LYS A 416 21.40 -14.75 4.58
N THR A 417 22.26 -15.54 3.95
CA THR A 417 22.49 -15.41 2.51
C THR A 417 21.25 -15.83 1.71
N ALA A 418 20.96 -15.12 0.62
CA ALA A 418 19.90 -15.48 -0.30
C ALA A 418 20.17 -16.86 -0.94
N LYS A 419 19.12 -17.66 -1.09
CA LYS A 419 19.19 -18.92 -1.84
C LYS A 419 19.49 -18.60 -3.31
N ILE A 420 20.58 -19.14 -3.86
CA ILE A 420 21.01 -18.83 -5.23
C ILE A 420 19.94 -19.20 -6.26
N GLU A 421 19.18 -20.27 -6.05
CA GLU A 421 18.08 -20.70 -6.91
C GLU A 421 16.97 -19.64 -6.98
N ARG A 422 16.69 -18.95 -5.86
CA ARG A 422 15.69 -17.87 -5.78
C ARG A 422 16.15 -16.60 -6.49
N VAL A 423 17.44 -16.28 -6.38
CA VAL A 423 18.06 -15.19 -7.14
C VAL A 423 17.96 -15.50 -8.65
N LEU A 424 18.36 -16.70 -9.07
CA LEU A 424 18.31 -17.09 -10.48
C LEU A 424 16.87 -17.10 -11.03
N LEU A 425 15.89 -17.62 -10.27
CA LEU A 425 14.48 -17.58 -10.63
C LEU A 425 14.01 -16.13 -10.85
N TYR A 426 14.29 -15.24 -9.89
CA TYR A 426 13.96 -13.81 -10.00
C TYR A 426 14.58 -13.18 -11.25
N HIS A 427 15.86 -13.43 -11.51
CA HIS A 427 16.54 -12.89 -12.69
C HIS A 427 15.95 -13.41 -14.00
N ARG A 428 15.61 -14.69 -14.08
CA ARG A 428 15.02 -15.28 -15.31
C ARG A 428 13.68 -14.65 -15.66
N LEU A 429 12.84 -14.42 -14.66
CA LEU A 429 11.48 -13.89 -14.86
C LEU A 429 11.46 -12.37 -15.08
N ASN A 430 12.31 -11.61 -14.39
CA ASN A 430 12.20 -10.14 -14.36
C ASN A 430 13.10 -9.39 -15.35
N PHE A 431 14.07 -10.05 -15.98
CA PHE A 431 15.06 -9.37 -16.83
C PHE A 431 14.88 -9.82 -18.27
N SER A 432 14.84 -8.88 -19.22
CA SER A 432 14.57 -9.14 -20.65
C SER A 432 15.68 -9.93 -21.34
N SER A 433 16.94 -9.74 -20.94
CA SER A 433 18.13 -10.47 -21.36
C SER A 433 19.33 -9.91 -20.57
N ILE A 434 20.35 -10.74 -20.30
CA ILE A 434 21.64 -10.26 -19.77
C ILE A 434 22.51 -9.89 -20.96
N GLU A 435 22.10 -8.86 -21.70
CA GLU A 435 22.88 -8.36 -22.84
C GLU A 435 24.15 -7.62 -22.40
N ASN A 436 24.32 -7.40 -21.10
CA ASN A 436 25.40 -6.60 -20.55
C ASN A 436 26.37 -7.38 -19.68
N ALA A 437 27.00 -8.40 -20.28
CA ALA A 437 28.07 -9.19 -19.65
C ALA A 437 29.25 -8.33 -19.17
N VAL A 438 29.47 -7.17 -19.80
CA VAL A 438 30.53 -6.23 -19.43
C VAL A 438 30.30 -5.66 -18.02
N SER A 439 29.09 -5.18 -17.71
CA SER A 439 28.80 -4.65 -16.38
C SER A 439 28.92 -5.70 -15.29
N LEU A 440 28.45 -6.92 -15.52
CA LEU A 440 28.62 -8.03 -14.56
C LEU A 440 30.09 -8.41 -14.37
N THR A 441 30.88 -8.38 -15.45
CA THR A 441 32.33 -8.61 -15.38
C THR A 441 33.02 -7.51 -14.57
N GLN A 442 32.63 -6.24 -14.77
CA GLN A 442 33.14 -5.12 -13.98
C GLN A 442 32.81 -5.27 -12.49
N ILE A 443 31.56 -5.63 -12.16
CA ILE A 443 31.15 -5.90 -10.78
C ILE A 443 31.98 -7.03 -10.19
N ARG A 444 32.15 -8.14 -10.91
CA ARG A 444 32.95 -9.29 -10.47
C ARG A 444 34.41 -8.91 -10.21
N LEU A 445 35.02 -8.08 -11.08
CA LEU A 445 36.40 -7.61 -10.93
C LEU A 445 36.62 -6.74 -9.70
N LEU A 446 35.59 -6.04 -9.22
CA LEU A 446 35.67 -5.27 -7.97
C LEU A 446 35.65 -6.15 -6.72
N ASN A 447 35.32 -7.44 -6.89
CA ASN A 447 35.31 -8.46 -5.85
C ASN A 447 34.50 -8.04 -4.61
N PRO A 448 33.18 -7.80 -4.75
CA PRO A 448 32.33 -7.47 -3.61
C PRO A 448 32.31 -8.61 -2.58
N SER A 449 32.34 -8.23 -1.30
CA SER A 449 32.22 -9.15 -0.17
C SER A 449 30.77 -9.47 0.14
N VAL A 450 29.89 -8.50 -0.08
CA VAL A 450 28.46 -8.56 0.23
C VAL A 450 27.66 -7.86 -0.86
N ILE A 451 26.50 -8.41 -1.22
CA ILE A 451 25.50 -7.74 -2.07
C ILE A 451 24.25 -7.44 -1.26
N ARG A 452 23.77 -6.19 -1.35
CA ARG A 452 22.59 -5.66 -0.68
C ARG A 452 21.53 -5.27 -1.73
N PRO A 453 20.57 -6.17 -2.06
CA PRO A 453 19.58 -5.96 -3.10
C PRO A 453 18.33 -5.20 -2.60
N ALA A 454 17.47 -4.73 -3.51
CA ALA A 454 16.18 -4.13 -3.19
C ALA A 454 15.12 -5.14 -2.72
N PHE A 455 15.22 -6.40 -3.16
CA PHE A 455 14.28 -7.45 -2.77
C PHE A 455 14.95 -8.74 -2.27
N GLY A 456 14.37 -9.32 -1.23
CA GLY A 456 14.78 -10.58 -0.62
C GLY A 456 15.99 -10.43 0.31
N ASN A 457 16.65 -11.55 0.59
CA ASN A 457 17.79 -11.58 1.49
C ASN A 457 19.05 -11.00 0.83
N PRO A 458 20.02 -10.49 1.61
CA PRO A 458 21.33 -10.12 1.10
C PRO A 458 22.10 -11.36 0.60
N VAL A 459 23.12 -11.16 -0.24
CA VAL A 459 24.10 -12.20 -0.58
C VAL A 459 25.33 -11.96 0.28
N LEU A 460 25.46 -12.73 1.37
CA LEU A 460 26.56 -12.62 2.34
C LEU A 460 27.68 -13.63 2.04
N GLU A 461 27.33 -14.73 1.39
CA GLU A 461 28.23 -15.83 1.01
C GLU A 461 27.98 -16.22 -0.44
N GLY A 462 29.00 -16.77 -1.12
CA GLY A 462 28.87 -17.21 -2.51
C GLY A 462 28.68 -16.08 -3.51
N VAL A 463 29.10 -14.86 -3.19
CA VAL A 463 28.93 -13.66 -4.04
C VAL A 463 29.48 -13.88 -5.45
N ASP A 464 30.70 -14.39 -5.58
CA ASP A 464 31.32 -14.67 -6.88
C ASP A 464 30.52 -15.72 -7.68
N GLU A 465 30.01 -16.75 -7.00
CA GLU A 465 29.21 -17.80 -7.62
C GLU A 465 27.89 -17.24 -8.15
N VAL A 466 27.20 -16.40 -7.37
CA VAL A 466 25.94 -15.75 -7.80
C VAL A 466 26.17 -14.89 -9.03
N ILE A 467 27.21 -14.04 -9.02
CA ILE A 467 27.56 -13.18 -10.16
C ILE A 467 27.89 -14.05 -11.38
N GLU A 468 28.66 -15.11 -11.20
CA GLU A 468 29.01 -16.04 -12.28
C GLU A 468 27.79 -16.73 -12.87
N ARG A 469 26.91 -17.30 -12.04
CA ARG A 469 25.73 -18.03 -12.53
C ARG A 469 24.77 -17.11 -13.27
N ILE A 470 24.56 -15.89 -12.78
CA ILE A 470 23.78 -14.87 -13.50
C ILE A 470 24.47 -14.53 -14.83
N SER A 471 25.78 -14.27 -14.84
CA SER A 471 26.50 -13.93 -16.08
C SER A 471 26.44 -15.00 -17.17
N LYS A 472 26.33 -16.28 -16.77
CA LYS A 472 26.22 -17.44 -17.67
C LYS A 472 24.79 -17.79 -18.04
N GLN A 473 23.80 -17.13 -17.44
CA GLN A 473 22.41 -17.43 -17.64
C GLN A 473 21.99 -17.04 -19.05
N LYS A 474 21.71 -18.05 -19.88
CA LYS A 474 21.00 -17.84 -21.14
C LYS A 474 19.52 -17.74 -20.86
N LYS A 475 18.83 -16.83 -21.55
CA LYS A 475 17.37 -16.86 -21.58
C LYS A 475 16.93 -18.05 -22.41
N THR A 476 16.32 -19.01 -21.75
CA THR A 476 15.68 -20.20 -22.31
C THR A 476 14.17 -20.07 -22.09
N PHE A 477 13.56 -18.97 -22.54
CA PHE A 477 12.13 -19.02 -22.79
C PHE A 477 11.94 -19.45 -24.23
N ASN A 478 11.20 -20.53 -24.43
CA ASN A 478 10.87 -20.99 -25.75
C ASN A 478 9.56 -20.32 -26.15
N LEU A 479 9.64 -19.29 -27.00
CA LEU A 479 8.44 -18.57 -27.45
C LEU A 479 7.45 -19.50 -28.17
N ALA A 480 7.91 -20.61 -28.76
CA ALA A 480 7.00 -21.60 -29.33
C ALA A 480 6.14 -22.30 -28.26
N ASN A 481 6.66 -22.49 -27.04
CA ASN A 481 5.87 -23.03 -25.93
C ASN A 481 4.75 -22.08 -25.50
N LEU A 482 4.92 -20.76 -25.72
CA LEU A 482 3.87 -19.77 -25.46
C LEU A 482 2.74 -19.83 -26.50
N GLU A 483 3.00 -20.44 -27.66
CA GLU A 483 2.00 -20.62 -28.73
C GLU A 483 1.32 -22.00 -28.69
N ASP A 484 1.83 -22.94 -27.89
CA ASP A 484 1.28 -24.29 -27.77
C ASP A 484 0.13 -24.32 -26.76
N GLU A 485 -1.09 -24.29 -27.29
CA GLU A 485 -2.34 -24.35 -26.50
C GLU A 485 -2.43 -25.61 -25.64
N THR A 486 -2.03 -26.77 -26.16
CA THR A 486 -2.13 -28.02 -25.39
C THR A 486 -1.17 -27.98 -24.21
N LEU A 487 0.04 -27.44 -24.42
CA LEU A 487 1.01 -27.25 -23.36
C LEU A 487 0.51 -26.26 -22.30
N ILE A 488 -0.01 -25.09 -22.70
CA ILE A 488 -0.45 -24.06 -21.75
C ILE A 488 -1.64 -24.55 -20.93
N LEU A 489 -2.71 -25.02 -21.58
CA LEU A 489 -3.90 -25.48 -20.85
C LEU A 489 -3.58 -26.68 -19.95
N GLY A 490 -2.72 -27.59 -20.41
CA GLY A 490 -2.22 -28.71 -19.63
C GLY A 490 -1.39 -28.27 -18.41
N LEU A 491 -0.50 -27.29 -18.59
CA LEU A 491 0.31 -26.72 -17.50
C LEU A 491 -0.57 -26.05 -16.45
N LEU A 492 -1.51 -25.20 -16.88
CA LEU A 492 -2.41 -24.51 -15.97
C LEU A 492 -3.30 -25.49 -15.20
N SER A 493 -3.82 -26.53 -15.87
CA SER A 493 -4.61 -27.59 -15.21
C SER A 493 -3.76 -28.36 -14.19
N SER A 494 -2.50 -28.67 -14.53
CA SER A 494 -1.56 -29.32 -13.62
C SER A 494 -1.30 -28.46 -12.38
N ILE A 495 -1.13 -27.15 -12.55
CA ILE A 495 -0.95 -26.21 -11.45
C ILE A 495 -2.23 -26.18 -10.59
N LEU A 496 -3.42 -26.02 -11.17
CA LEU A 496 -4.69 -26.01 -10.44
C LEU A 496 -4.88 -27.25 -9.57
N PHE A 497 -4.56 -28.44 -10.09
CA PHE A 497 -4.61 -29.68 -9.32
C PHE A 497 -3.65 -29.71 -8.13
N GLU A 498 -2.49 -29.05 -8.23
CA GLU A 498 -1.59 -28.86 -7.10
C GLU A 498 -2.11 -27.81 -6.11
N LEU A 499 -2.78 -26.78 -6.61
CA LEU A 499 -3.36 -25.71 -5.78
C LEU A 499 -4.48 -26.23 -4.89
N GLU A 500 -5.38 -27.05 -5.44
CA GLU A 500 -6.50 -27.67 -4.71
C GLU A 500 -6.04 -28.36 -3.42
N LYS A 501 -4.85 -28.95 -3.42
CA LYS A 501 -4.28 -29.68 -2.28
C LYS A 501 -3.59 -28.80 -1.25
N ARG A 502 -3.31 -27.54 -1.58
CA ARG A 502 -2.43 -26.64 -0.80
C ARG A 502 -3.16 -25.43 -0.22
N MET A 503 -4.46 -25.28 -0.45
CA MET A 503 -5.23 -24.15 0.05
C MET A 503 -6.66 -24.54 0.47
N PRO A 504 -7.32 -23.70 1.28
CA PRO A 504 -8.72 -23.90 1.64
C PRO A 504 -9.61 -23.92 0.40
N LYS A 505 -10.68 -24.72 0.45
CA LYS A 505 -11.60 -24.90 -0.68
C LYS A 505 -12.19 -23.55 -1.12
N GLU A 506 -12.50 -22.67 -0.19
CA GLU A 506 -13.08 -21.36 -0.48
C GLU A 506 -12.15 -20.49 -1.33
N LYS A 507 -10.84 -20.49 -1.04
CA LYS A 507 -9.85 -19.78 -1.86
C LYS A 507 -9.66 -20.42 -3.23
N TYR A 508 -9.72 -21.75 -3.30
CA TYR A 508 -9.62 -22.46 -4.56
C TYR A 508 -10.80 -22.15 -5.49
N GLU A 509 -12.04 -22.16 -4.98
CA GLU A 509 -13.23 -21.80 -5.76
C GLU A 509 -13.16 -20.35 -6.28
N LEU A 510 -12.64 -19.40 -5.48
CA LEU A 510 -12.41 -18.02 -5.95
C LEU A 510 -11.45 -17.94 -7.15
N ILE A 511 -10.44 -18.80 -7.19
CA ILE A 511 -9.52 -18.88 -8.34
C ILE A 511 -10.27 -19.43 -9.55
N LEU A 512 -11.05 -20.51 -9.38
CA LEU A 512 -11.83 -21.09 -10.48
C LEU A 512 -12.84 -20.10 -11.05
N ASP A 513 -13.53 -19.35 -10.19
CA ASP A 513 -14.48 -18.30 -10.57
C ASP A 513 -13.77 -17.19 -11.37
N GLY A 514 -12.62 -16.71 -10.91
CA GLY A 514 -11.84 -15.70 -11.61
C GLY A 514 -11.29 -16.18 -12.95
N LEU A 515 -10.85 -17.44 -13.03
CA LEU A 515 -10.39 -18.03 -14.30
C LEU A 515 -11.54 -18.25 -15.29
N SER A 516 -12.75 -18.53 -14.81
CA SER A 516 -13.94 -18.76 -15.65
C SER A 516 -14.30 -17.54 -16.51
N GLU A 517 -13.79 -16.35 -16.21
CA GLU A 517 -13.89 -15.16 -17.07
C GLU A 517 -13.14 -15.31 -18.40
N TYR A 518 -12.09 -16.13 -18.44
CA TYR A 518 -11.14 -16.21 -19.57
C TYR A 518 -11.03 -17.60 -20.17
N MET A 519 -11.48 -18.65 -19.48
CA MET A 519 -11.32 -20.05 -19.89
C MET A 519 -12.46 -20.93 -19.35
N GLU A 520 -12.68 -22.06 -20.00
CA GLU A 520 -13.63 -23.08 -19.54
C GLU A 520 -12.94 -24.00 -18.53
N VAL A 521 -13.41 -23.99 -17.28
CA VAL A 521 -12.83 -24.75 -16.18
C VAL A 521 -13.86 -25.71 -15.59
N GLU A 522 -13.62 -27.01 -15.73
CA GLU A 522 -14.46 -28.05 -15.13
C GLU A 522 -13.63 -28.94 -14.21
N GLY A 523 -13.92 -28.92 -12.91
CA GLY A 523 -13.25 -29.80 -11.93
C GLY A 523 -11.72 -29.61 -11.87
N GLY A 524 -11.22 -28.40 -12.08
CA GLY A 524 -9.79 -28.09 -12.11
C GLY A 524 -9.08 -28.42 -13.44
N VAL A 525 -9.83 -28.88 -14.45
CA VAL A 525 -9.33 -29.10 -15.80
C VAL A 525 -9.76 -27.94 -16.69
N ILE A 526 -8.80 -27.36 -17.40
CA ILE A 526 -9.04 -26.31 -18.37
C ILE A 526 -9.16 -26.96 -19.75
N SER A 527 -10.34 -26.86 -20.36
CA SER A 527 -10.64 -27.52 -21.63
C SER A 527 -10.56 -26.57 -22.83
N ASN A 528 -10.76 -25.27 -22.62
CA ASN A 528 -10.83 -24.28 -23.68
C ASN A 528 -10.51 -22.86 -23.18
N SER A 529 -10.10 -21.96 -24.09
CA SER A 529 -9.81 -20.56 -23.80
C SER A 529 -10.76 -19.62 -24.54
N PHE A 530 -11.23 -18.56 -23.88
CA PHE A 530 -12.01 -17.47 -24.49
C PHE A 530 -11.12 -16.31 -24.95
N VAL A 531 -9.84 -16.33 -24.58
CA VAL A 531 -8.84 -15.32 -24.92
C VAL A 531 -7.65 -15.94 -25.66
N ASP A 532 -6.75 -15.10 -26.18
CA ASP A 532 -5.49 -15.58 -26.76
C ASP A 532 -4.70 -16.36 -25.70
N VAL A 533 -4.38 -17.62 -26.02
CA VAL A 533 -3.66 -18.56 -25.16
C VAL A 533 -2.35 -17.95 -24.65
N LYS A 534 -1.69 -17.10 -25.46
CA LYS A 534 -0.44 -16.40 -25.09
C LYS A 534 -0.58 -15.48 -23.88
N LYS A 535 -1.82 -15.07 -23.55
CA LYS A 535 -2.14 -14.20 -22.41
C LYS A 535 -2.50 -14.97 -21.16
N LEU A 536 -2.81 -16.25 -21.26
CA LEU A 536 -3.25 -17.05 -20.13
C LEU A 536 -2.22 -17.17 -19.00
N PRO A 537 -0.91 -17.33 -19.25
CA PRO A 537 0.07 -17.36 -18.16
C PRO A 537 0.05 -16.09 -17.28
N GLU A 538 0.00 -14.91 -17.90
CA GLU A 538 -0.07 -13.62 -17.19
C GLU A 538 -1.41 -13.47 -16.43
N LEU A 539 -2.53 -13.79 -17.09
CA LEU A 539 -3.86 -13.73 -16.47
C LEU A 539 -4.01 -14.72 -15.31
N PHE A 540 -3.38 -15.89 -15.41
CA PHE A 540 -3.38 -16.88 -14.35
C PHE A 540 -2.64 -16.34 -13.11
N ILE A 541 -1.43 -15.81 -13.28
CA ILE A 541 -0.69 -15.15 -12.18
C ILE A 541 -1.49 -13.99 -11.59
N TYR A 542 -2.13 -13.16 -12.42
CA TYR A 542 -2.97 -12.06 -11.96
C TYR A 542 -4.17 -12.54 -11.12
N THR A 543 -4.81 -13.64 -11.54
CA THR A 543 -5.93 -14.24 -10.80
C THR A 543 -5.46 -14.76 -9.44
N LEU A 544 -4.31 -15.44 -9.40
CA LEU A 544 -3.72 -15.88 -8.14
C LEU A 544 -3.39 -14.71 -7.20
N HIS A 545 -2.83 -13.63 -7.74
CA HIS A 545 -2.52 -12.44 -6.95
C HIS A 545 -3.80 -11.78 -6.41
N SER A 546 -4.84 -11.66 -7.24
CA SER A 546 -6.14 -11.08 -6.86
C SER A 546 -6.85 -11.92 -5.80
N ALA A 547 -6.72 -13.25 -5.86
CA ALA A 547 -7.24 -14.19 -4.86
C ALA A 547 -6.40 -14.25 -3.58
N LYS A 548 -5.30 -13.50 -3.49
CA LYS A 548 -4.38 -13.48 -2.33
C LYS A 548 -3.97 -14.89 -1.90
N VAL A 549 -3.51 -15.68 -2.86
CA VAL A 549 -3.02 -17.03 -2.58
C VAL A 549 -1.78 -17.00 -1.67
N PRO A 550 -1.51 -18.06 -0.90
CA PRO A 550 -0.29 -18.13 -0.11
C PRO A 550 0.96 -17.90 -0.97
N PRO A 551 1.99 -17.18 -0.48
CA PRO A 551 3.23 -16.95 -1.22
C PRO A 551 3.90 -18.24 -1.73
N THR A 552 3.80 -19.32 -0.97
CA THR A 552 4.31 -20.66 -1.34
C THR A 552 3.66 -21.21 -2.61
N VAL A 553 2.38 -20.91 -2.85
CA VAL A 553 1.65 -21.27 -4.06
C VAL A 553 2.08 -20.43 -5.24
N LEU A 554 2.23 -19.11 -5.04
CA LEU A 554 2.71 -18.22 -6.09
C LEU A 554 4.11 -18.65 -6.55
N LEU A 555 4.98 -18.96 -5.60
CA LEU A 555 6.36 -19.38 -5.85
C LEU A 555 6.44 -20.68 -6.65
N LEU A 556 5.66 -21.69 -6.26
CA LEU A 556 5.52 -22.94 -7.00
C LEU A 556 5.06 -22.68 -8.43
N THR A 557 4.07 -21.80 -8.61
CA THR A 557 3.52 -21.46 -9.92
C THR A 557 4.60 -20.84 -10.82
N LEU A 558 5.40 -19.91 -10.29
CA LEU A 558 6.52 -19.30 -11.01
C LEU A 558 7.60 -20.32 -11.39
N GLU A 559 7.90 -21.29 -10.52
CA GLU A 559 8.81 -22.39 -10.82
C GLU A 559 8.27 -23.26 -11.96
N ARG A 560 6.98 -23.59 -11.95
CA ARG A 560 6.32 -24.39 -13.00
C ARG A 560 6.37 -23.73 -14.37
N PHE A 561 6.10 -22.42 -14.44
CA PHE A 561 6.24 -21.68 -15.70
C PHE A 561 7.69 -21.66 -16.19
N LEU A 562 8.65 -21.50 -15.28
CA LEU A 562 10.06 -21.53 -15.63
C LEU A 562 10.49 -22.91 -16.14
N GLU A 563 10.07 -24.00 -15.50
CA GLU A 563 10.32 -25.38 -15.93
C GLU A 563 9.77 -25.67 -17.32
N ALA A 564 8.60 -25.10 -17.64
CA ALA A 564 7.97 -25.19 -18.96
C ALA A 564 8.57 -24.22 -20.00
N GLU A 565 9.58 -23.43 -19.63
CA GLU A 565 10.17 -22.39 -20.47
C GLU A 565 9.15 -21.34 -20.99
N ILE A 566 8.08 -21.12 -20.23
CA ILE A 566 7.03 -20.14 -20.54
C ILE A 566 7.33 -18.84 -19.80
N PRO A 567 7.41 -17.69 -20.52
CA PRO A 567 7.64 -16.41 -19.88
C PRO A 567 6.40 -15.96 -19.10
N VAL A 568 6.61 -15.55 -17.85
CA VAL A 568 5.63 -14.82 -17.05
C VAL A 568 6.31 -13.57 -16.53
N PHE A 569 5.72 -12.41 -16.81
CA PHE A 569 6.23 -11.13 -16.33
C PHE A 569 5.50 -10.76 -15.03
N THR A 570 6.27 -10.59 -13.97
CA THR A 570 5.81 -10.35 -12.60
C THR A 570 6.30 -8.99 -12.11
N ILE A 571 5.99 -7.93 -12.85
CA ILE A 571 6.15 -6.55 -12.39
C ILE A 571 4.93 -5.75 -12.83
#